data_AF-A0A846BTN7-F1
#
_entry.id   AF-A0A846BTN7-F1
#
_cell.length_a   1.000
_cell.length_b   1.000
_cell.length_c   1.000
_cell.angle_alpha   90.00
_cell.angle_beta   90.00
_cell.angle_gamma   90.00
#
_symmetry.space_group_name_H-M   'P 1'
#
loop_
_entity.id
_entity.type
_entity.pdbx_description
1 polymer ?
#
loop_
_entity_poly.entity_id
_entity_poly.type
_entity_poly.pdbx_seq_one_letter_code
_entity_poly.pdbx_strand_id
1 'polypeptide(L)'
;MSASDRRGVSPTKPPHLEGWAKFIRSQLSVEPHPAVWVDILTRMPPLLNGDRTQATELFDQVIRNCPEVFQYAWALYFISDTIGWFEPKETVQGWLEILQSNHSNFSQQAYGELLLIQYLRYQDEWSVARIRHHLTTQDNEAILCGLAHAASHLWFKQRCRAIATEVLYTLASSSSTSVQKAVASIFRLSRDNFKLNGGMREIIQAVCQNQKVLLEAARDLTEIIEVEELTDNNPKIVAEVCHSLLSIGVELTNPARSTALLAESLTTIAIQLHRQLLYREVGLKIFEQLLALNLRETRSALEVLDRRPMRQGYYIAPRKRLRKRSQSRGEELVGTKVD
;
A
#
# COMPACT_ATOMS: atom_id res chain seq x y z
N MET A 1 37.74 -33.85 -37.24
CA MET A 1 37.21 -32.46 -37.27
C MET A 1 35.87 -32.49 -36.53
N SER A 2 35.85 -32.53 -35.21
CA SER A 2 35.90 -31.40 -34.25
C SER A 2 34.79 -30.36 -34.46
N ALA A 3 33.81 -30.34 -33.54
CA ALA A 3 33.57 -29.14 -32.71
C ALA A 3 32.54 -29.41 -31.59
N SER A 4 32.95 -28.97 -30.40
CA SER A 4 32.12 -28.48 -29.29
C SER A 4 31.27 -29.48 -28.52
N ASP A 5 31.99 -30.23 -27.69
CA ASP A 5 31.55 -30.73 -26.41
C ASP A 5 30.92 -29.62 -25.54
N ARG A 6 29.91 -30.04 -24.78
CA ARG A 6 28.97 -29.20 -24.04
C ARG A 6 29.72 -28.41 -22.96
N ARG A 7 29.62 -27.08 -23.01
CA ARG A 7 30.01 -26.23 -21.89
C ARG A 7 29.09 -26.52 -20.71
N GLY A 8 29.55 -27.40 -19.82
CA GLY A 8 29.04 -27.50 -18.47
C GLY A 8 29.11 -26.13 -17.82
N VAL A 9 27.96 -25.61 -17.39
CA VAL A 9 27.93 -24.49 -16.45
C VAL A 9 28.60 -25.01 -15.19
N SER A 10 29.84 -24.56 -14.95
CA SER A 10 30.52 -24.82 -13.68
C SER A 10 29.65 -24.25 -12.57
N PRO A 11 29.34 -24.99 -11.49
CA PRO A 11 28.71 -24.39 -10.33
C PRO A 11 29.65 -23.27 -9.88
N THR A 12 29.17 -22.03 -9.95
CA THR A 12 29.88 -20.85 -9.44
C THR A 12 30.38 -21.21 -8.04
N LYS A 13 31.70 -21.21 -7.83
CA LYS A 13 32.29 -21.46 -6.51
C LYS A 13 31.53 -20.59 -5.50
N PRO A 14 31.03 -21.16 -4.39
CA PRO A 14 30.36 -20.36 -3.38
C PRO A 14 31.29 -19.21 -2.98
N PRO A 15 30.77 -17.97 -2.86
CA PRO A 15 31.58 -16.82 -2.47
C PRO A 15 32.35 -17.15 -1.19
N HIS A 16 33.59 -16.66 -1.08
CA HIS A 16 34.45 -16.90 0.09
C HIS A 16 33.97 -16.05 1.28
N LEU A 17 32.80 -16.41 1.82
CA LEU A 17 32.03 -15.66 2.81
C LEU A 17 32.84 -15.38 4.08
N GLU A 18 33.66 -16.33 4.53
CA GLU A 18 34.51 -16.20 5.73
C GLU A 18 35.58 -15.12 5.56
N GLY A 19 36.30 -15.13 4.43
CA GLY A 19 37.31 -14.12 4.13
C GLY A 19 36.71 -12.73 3.95
N TRP A 20 35.46 -12.66 3.48
CA TRP A 20 34.77 -11.41 3.38
C TRP A 20 34.27 -10.87 4.73
N ALA A 21 33.73 -11.72 5.62
CA ALA A 21 33.43 -11.32 6.99
C ALA A 21 34.68 -10.82 7.72
N LYS A 22 35.82 -11.49 7.54
CA LYS A 22 37.11 -11.05 8.08
C LYS A 22 37.55 -9.68 7.53
N PHE A 23 37.35 -9.45 6.23
CA PHE A 23 37.62 -8.14 5.61
C PHE A 23 36.74 -7.04 6.22
N ILE A 24 35.43 -7.26 6.35
CA ILE A 24 34.52 -6.26 6.94
C ILE A 24 34.97 -5.90 8.37
N ARG A 25 35.28 -6.91 9.20
CA ARG A 25 35.76 -6.69 10.57
C ARG A 25 37.04 -5.86 10.62
N SER A 26 37.97 -6.06 9.66
CA SER A 26 39.22 -5.29 9.64
C SER A 26 39.02 -3.82 9.23
N GLN A 27 37.92 -3.49 8.56
CA GLN A 27 37.62 -2.12 8.13
C GLN A 27 36.83 -1.30 9.16
N LEU A 28 36.25 -1.93 10.20
CA LEU A 28 35.35 -1.27 11.15
C LEU A 28 35.93 -0.01 11.81
N SER A 29 37.24 0.03 12.03
CA SER A 29 37.94 1.19 12.63
C SER A 29 38.74 2.02 11.62
N VAL A 30 38.67 1.67 10.33
CA VAL A 30 39.50 2.25 9.26
C VAL A 30 38.66 3.09 8.31
N GLU A 31 37.47 2.62 7.96
CA GLU A 31 36.60 3.30 7.00
C GLU A 31 35.60 4.23 7.72
N PRO A 32 35.74 5.56 7.60
CA PRO A 32 34.86 6.50 8.29
C PRO A 32 33.59 6.84 7.51
N HIS A 33 33.50 6.54 6.21
CA HIS A 33 32.46 7.11 5.36
C HIS A 33 31.20 6.22 5.29
N PRO A 34 30.00 6.75 5.66
CA PRO A 34 28.78 5.95 5.74
C PRO A 34 28.36 5.32 4.40
N ALA A 35 28.56 6.02 3.28
CA ALA A 35 28.21 5.47 1.96
C ALA A 35 28.96 4.16 1.63
N VAL A 36 30.21 4.00 2.08
CA VAL A 36 30.96 2.75 1.89
C VAL A 36 30.32 1.63 2.71
N TRP A 37 29.91 1.93 3.94
CA TRP A 37 29.18 0.98 4.79
C TRP A 37 27.81 0.60 4.22
N VAL A 38 27.09 1.51 3.57
CA VAL A 38 25.85 1.19 2.85
C VAL A 38 26.12 0.19 1.72
N ASP A 39 27.17 0.39 0.93
CA ASP A 39 27.55 -0.52 -0.15
C ASP A 39 27.99 -1.90 0.37
N ILE A 40 28.65 -1.93 1.53
CA ILE A 40 29.04 -3.18 2.20
C ILE A 40 27.79 -3.90 2.72
N LEU A 41 26.95 -3.23 3.51
CA LEU A 41 25.72 -3.78 4.09
C LEU A 41 24.82 -4.38 3.00
N THR A 42 24.62 -3.68 1.89
CA THR A 42 23.77 -4.13 0.78
C THR A 42 24.31 -5.35 0.03
N ARG A 43 25.54 -5.77 0.30
CA ARG A 43 26.08 -7.01 -0.23
C ARG A 43 25.96 -8.13 0.79
N MET A 44 25.88 -7.86 2.11
CA MET A 44 26.06 -8.82 3.24
C MET A 44 25.08 -9.99 3.40
N PRO A 45 23.86 -10.05 2.84
CA PRO A 45 22.88 -11.11 3.10
C PRO A 45 23.29 -12.53 2.76
N PRO A 46 24.17 -12.79 1.78
CA PRO A 46 24.71 -14.14 1.63
C PRO A 46 25.33 -14.68 2.92
N LEU A 47 25.81 -13.82 3.84
CA LEU A 47 26.27 -14.22 5.17
C LEU A 47 25.14 -14.77 6.05
N LEU A 48 23.91 -14.26 5.90
CA LEU A 48 22.72 -14.71 6.64
C LEU A 48 22.25 -16.12 6.22
N ASN A 49 22.77 -16.66 5.11
CA ASN A 49 22.54 -18.07 4.72
C ASN A 49 23.42 -19.06 5.49
N GLY A 50 24.47 -18.57 6.16
CA GLY A 50 25.35 -19.36 7.01
C GLY A 50 24.93 -19.26 8.48
N ASP A 51 25.88 -18.91 9.33
CA ASP A 51 25.62 -18.63 10.74
C ASP A 51 24.94 -17.25 10.88
N ARG A 52 23.61 -17.28 11.02
CA ARG A 52 22.78 -16.07 11.20
C ARG A 52 23.18 -15.25 12.41
N THR A 53 23.64 -15.89 13.49
CA THR A 53 24.01 -15.17 14.72
C THR A 53 25.27 -14.36 14.48
N GLN A 54 26.31 -14.98 13.90
CA GLN A 54 27.54 -14.27 13.57
C GLN A 54 27.35 -13.21 12.49
N ALA A 55 26.49 -13.49 11.50
CA ALA A 55 26.16 -12.51 10.47
C ALA A 55 25.45 -11.30 11.10
N THR A 56 24.43 -11.54 11.92
CA THR A 56 23.68 -10.48 12.63
C THR A 56 24.59 -9.64 13.51
N GLU A 57 25.50 -10.26 14.24
CA GLU A 57 26.51 -9.55 15.04
C GLU A 57 27.39 -8.65 14.16
N LEU A 58 27.80 -9.12 12.97
CA LEU A 58 28.59 -8.31 12.05
C LEU A 58 27.80 -7.12 11.49
N PHE A 59 26.51 -7.31 11.15
CA PHE A 59 25.63 -6.19 10.78
C PHE A 59 25.52 -5.18 11.93
N ASP A 60 25.33 -5.66 13.16
CA ASP A 60 25.22 -4.82 14.36
C ASP A 60 26.49 -4.00 14.60
N GLN A 61 27.67 -4.62 14.46
CA GLN A 61 28.95 -3.93 14.59
C GLN A 61 29.09 -2.80 13.55
N VAL A 62 28.73 -3.05 12.29
CA VAL A 62 28.77 -2.01 11.25
C VAL A 62 27.81 -0.86 11.57
N ILE A 63 26.56 -1.18 11.92
CA ILE A 63 25.52 -0.18 12.20
C ILE A 63 25.84 0.64 13.44
N ARG A 64 26.36 0.03 14.51
CA ARG A 64 26.73 0.76 15.73
C ARG A 64 27.95 1.64 15.54
N ASN A 65 28.91 1.22 14.71
CA ASN A 65 30.09 2.02 14.41
C ASN A 65 29.79 3.17 13.45
N CYS A 66 28.79 3.03 12.58
CA CYS A 66 28.36 4.08 11.67
C CYS A 66 26.82 4.16 11.58
N PRO A 67 26.14 4.73 12.60
CA PRO A 67 24.68 4.85 12.61
C PRO A 67 24.11 5.69 11.46
N GLU A 68 24.93 6.54 10.84
CA GLU A 68 24.58 7.37 9.70
C GLU A 68 24.16 6.56 8.47
N VAL A 69 24.47 5.26 8.41
CA VAL A 69 23.93 4.36 7.35
C VAL A 69 22.40 4.37 7.32
N PHE A 70 21.74 4.64 8.44
CA PHE A 70 20.29 4.77 8.51
C PHE A 70 19.73 6.04 7.87
N GLN A 71 20.58 7.00 7.48
CA GLN A 71 20.15 8.16 6.69
C GLN A 71 20.00 7.81 5.20
N TYR A 72 20.40 6.61 4.79
CA TYR A 72 20.33 6.15 3.42
C TYR A 72 19.13 5.23 3.22
N ALA A 73 18.15 5.67 2.42
CA ALA A 73 16.96 4.89 2.09
C ALA A 73 17.29 3.50 1.52
N TRP A 74 18.40 3.39 0.78
CA TRP A 74 18.84 2.13 0.21
C TRP A 74 19.25 1.10 1.27
N ALA A 75 19.93 1.53 2.35
CA ALA A 75 20.26 0.66 3.47
C ALA A 75 19.01 0.19 4.21
N LEU A 76 18.06 1.10 4.45
CA LEU A 76 16.79 0.77 5.11
C LEU A 76 15.93 -0.19 4.29
N TYR A 77 15.81 0.04 2.99
CA TYR A 77 15.13 -0.87 2.06
C TYR A 77 15.71 -2.28 2.18
N PHE A 78 17.03 -2.37 2.23
CA PHE A 78 17.71 -3.64 2.31
C PHE A 78 17.55 -4.38 3.64
N ILE A 79 17.67 -3.64 4.75
CA ILE A 79 17.40 -4.16 6.09
C ILE A 79 15.95 -4.65 6.15
N SER A 80 15.00 -3.92 5.57
CA SER A 80 13.58 -4.31 5.54
C SER A 80 13.32 -5.64 4.83
N ASP A 81 14.05 -5.93 3.75
CA ASP A 81 13.88 -7.16 2.97
C ASP A 81 14.44 -8.38 3.72
N THR A 82 15.55 -8.17 4.42
CA THR A 82 16.31 -9.21 5.13
C THR A 82 15.96 -9.36 6.60
N ILE A 83 15.09 -8.48 7.12
CA ILE A 83 14.80 -8.33 8.55
C ILE A 83 14.47 -9.63 9.26
N GLY A 84 13.78 -10.56 8.60
CA GLY A 84 13.36 -11.84 9.19
C GLY A 84 14.46 -12.90 9.25
N TRP A 85 15.69 -12.59 8.84
CA TRP A 85 16.84 -13.49 8.88
C TRP A 85 17.83 -13.12 9.99
N PHE A 86 17.64 -11.97 10.66
CA PHE A 86 18.50 -11.58 11.77
C PHE A 86 18.14 -12.36 13.05
N GLU A 87 19.17 -12.86 13.72
CA GLU A 87 19.05 -13.63 14.96
C GLU A 87 20.20 -13.21 15.90
N PRO A 88 19.92 -12.81 17.16
CA PRO A 88 18.61 -12.67 17.78
C PRO A 88 17.82 -11.47 17.24
N LYS A 89 16.49 -11.51 17.30
CA LYS A 89 15.61 -10.45 16.77
C LYS A 89 15.74 -9.14 17.54
N GLU A 90 16.18 -9.21 18.79
CA GLU A 90 16.42 -8.11 19.70
C GLU A 90 17.50 -7.16 19.16
N THR A 91 18.43 -7.67 18.33
CA THR A 91 19.41 -6.83 17.64
C THR A 91 18.72 -5.81 16.72
N VAL A 92 17.72 -6.26 15.96
CA VAL A 92 16.93 -5.37 15.09
C VAL A 92 16.10 -4.39 15.91
N GLN A 93 15.57 -4.81 17.07
CA GLN A 93 14.88 -3.90 17.98
C GLN A 93 15.81 -2.77 18.43
N GLY A 94 17.08 -3.07 18.73
CA GLY A 94 18.09 -2.05 19.02
C GLY A 94 18.34 -1.09 17.85
N TRP A 95 18.32 -1.57 16.61
CA TRP A 95 18.41 -0.71 15.42
C TRP A 95 17.20 0.21 15.25
N LEU A 96 16.01 -0.29 15.55
CA LEU A 96 14.79 0.51 15.58
C LEU A 96 14.87 1.60 16.66
N GLU A 97 15.44 1.32 17.83
CA GLU A 97 15.65 2.33 18.88
C GLU A 97 16.65 3.42 18.44
N ILE A 98 17.71 3.06 17.69
CA ILE A 98 18.62 4.04 17.08
C ILE A 98 17.84 4.95 16.13
N LEU A 99 17.03 4.39 15.23
CA LEU A 99 16.20 5.17 14.31
C LEU A 99 15.21 6.09 15.04
N GLN A 100 14.57 5.60 16.11
CA GLN A 100 13.63 6.36 16.91
C GLN A 100 14.30 7.54 17.62
N SER A 101 15.52 7.34 18.14
CA SER A 101 16.29 8.38 18.83
C SER A 101 16.76 9.50 17.89
N ASN A 102 16.82 9.22 16.58
CA ASN A 102 17.11 10.23 15.58
C ASN A 102 15.84 11.06 15.30
N HIS A 103 15.88 12.34 15.65
CA HIS A 103 14.71 13.23 15.54
C HIS A 103 14.40 13.73 14.12
N SER A 104 15.05 13.20 13.08
CA SER A 104 14.69 13.54 11.71
C SER A 104 13.38 12.88 11.28
N ASN A 105 12.55 13.59 10.52
CA ASN A 105 11.29 13.04 9.98
C ASN A 105 11.54 11.78 9.16
N PHE A 106 12.66 11.71 8.43
CA PHE A 106 13.04 10.54 7.64
C PHE A 106 13.27 9.31 8.52
N SER A 107 14.11 9.41 9.55
CA SER A 107 14.41 8.29 10.45
C SER A 107 13.19 7.86 11.25
N GLN A 108 12.35 8.80 11.68
CA GLN A 108 11.12 8.51 12.41
C GLN A 108 10.06 7.82 11.55
N GLN A 109 9.91 8.24 10.29
CA GLN A 109 9.05 7.53 9.35
C GLN A 109 9.58 6.13 9.07
N ALA A 110 10.89 5.99 8.81
CA ALA A 110 11.53 4.68 8.61
C ALA A 110 11.36 3.75 9.82
N TYR A 111 11.47 4.29 11.04
CA TYR A 111 11.16 3.56 12.27
C TYR A 111 9.73 3.02 12.26
N GLY A 112 8.73 3.87 11.96
CA GLY A 112 7.33 3.45 11.89
C GLY A 112 7.09 2.36 10.84
N GLU A 113 7.71 2.47 9.66
CA GLU A 113 7.59 1.45 8.61
C GLU A 113 8.24 0.12 9.01
N LEU A 114 9.50 0.17 9.49
CA LEU A 114 10.25 -1.01 9.87
C LEU A 114 9.68 -1.70 11.11
N LEU A 115 9.05 -0.96 12.04
CA LEU A 115 8.40 -1.54 13.22
C LEU A 115 7.27 -2.51 12.83
N LEU A 116 6.46 -2.16 11.81
CA LEU A 116 5.41 -3.06 11.34
C LEU A 116 5.97 -4.24 10.51
N ILE A 117 7.08 -4.01 9.81
CA ILE A 117 7.80 -5.07 9.08
C ILE A 117 8.45 -6.07 10.06
N GLN A 118 9.02 -5.60 11.16
CA GLN A 118 9.53 -6.42 12.27
C GLN A 118 8.42 -7.32 12.80
N TYR A 119 7.26 -6.73 13.12
CA TYR A 119 6.08 -7.49 13.54
C TYR A 119 5.66 -8.54 12.50
N LEU A 120 5.66 -8.22 11.20
CA LEU A 120 5.33 -9.19 10.15
C LEU A 120 6.20 -10.45 10.22
N ARG A 121 7.49 -10.28 10.52
CA ARG A 121 8.47 -11.37 10.56
C ARG A 121 8.41 -12.15 11.86
N TYR A 122 8.36 -11.47 13.00
CA TYR A 122 8.56 -12.09 14.31
C TYR A 122 7.27 -12.24 15.15
N GLN A 123 6.20 -11.50 14.86
CA GLN A 123 4.93 -11.48 15.61
C GLN A 123 5.14 -11.30 17.12
N ASP A 124 6.10 -10.47 17.51
CA ASP A 124 6.49 -10.29 18.90
C ASP A 124 5.65 -9.22 19.62
N GLU A 125 5.51 -9.39 20.93
CA GLU A 125 4.76 -8.46 21.79
C GLU A 125 5.41 -7.08 21.90
N TRP A 126 6.75 -7.00 21.77
CA TRP A 126 7.49 -5.74 21.82
C TRP A 126 7.05 -4.82 20.67
N SER A 127 6.94 -5.35 19.45
CA SER A 127 6.47 -4.59 18.29
C SER A 127 5.03 -4.13 18.48
N VAL A 128 4.13 -5.00 18.96
CA VAL A 128 2.72 -4.66 19.23
C VAL A 128 2.61 -3.55 20.27
N ALA A 129 3.36 -3.65 21.38
CA ALA A 129 3.34 -2.65 22.44
C ALA A 129 3.78 -1.28 21.95
N ARG A 130 4.85 -1.22 21.13
CA ARG A 130 5.35 0.04 20.55
C ARG A 130 4.39 0.63 19.52
N ILE A 131 3.80 -0.20 18.64
CA ILE A 131 2.79 0.27 17.68
C ILE A 131 1.61 0.90 18.43
N ARG A 132 1.06 0.19 19.42
CA ARG A 132 -0.08 0.66 20.21
C ARG A 132 0.23 1.90 21.03
N HIS A 133 1.43 2.00 21.57
CA HIS A 133 1.90 3.20 22.25
C HIS A 133 1.79 4.41 21.32
N HIS A 134 2.35 4.35 20.12
CA HIS A 134 2.28 5.45 19.15
C HIS A 134 0.86 5.74 18.66
N LEU A 135 0.02 4.72 18.47
CA LEU A 135 -1.40 4.93 18.13
C LEU A 135 -2.18 5.62 19.25
N THR A 136 -1.79 5.42 20.51
CA THR A 136 -2.44 6.02 21.69
C THR A 136 -1.97 7.46 21.90
N THR A 137 -0.65 7.70 21.85
CA THR A 137 -0.07 9.03 22.10
C THR A 137 -0.27 9.99 20.93
N GLN A 138 -0.19 9.45 19.70
CA GLN A 138 -0.24 10.21 18.44
C GLN A 138 0.67 11.45 18.43
N ASP A 139 1.81 11.37 19.11
CA ASP A 139 2.70 12.47 19.41
C ASP A 139 3.70 12.77 18.29
N ASN A 140 3.91 11.81 17.39
CA ASN A 140 4.89 11.93 16.32
C ASN A 140 4.30 11.61 14.94
N GLU A 141 3.99 12.65 14.18
CA GLU A 141 3.41 12.53 12.83
C GLU A 141 4.25 11.67 11.88
N ALA A 142 5.58 11.79 11.91
CA ALA A 142 6.45 11.02 11.01
C ALA A 142 6.36 9.51 11.29
N ILE A 143 6.37 9.12 12.57
CA ILE A 143 6.18 7.71 12.97
C ILE A 143 4.80 7.21 12.54
N LEU A 144 3.74 7.99 12.77
CA LEU A 144 2.37 7.62 12.36
C LEU A 144 2.25 7.47 10.84
N CYS A 145 2.91 8.35 10.09
CA CYS A 145 2.95 8.29 8.63
C CYS A 145 3.62 6.99 8.17
N GLY A 146 4.75 6.61 8.79
CA GLY A 146 5.43 5.35 8.50
C GLY A 146 4.58 4.12 8.83
N LEU A 147 3.92 4.11 10.00
CA LEU A 147 2.99 3.06 10.38
C LEU A 147 1.83 2.93 9.37
N ALA A 148 1.23 4.05 8.95
CA ALA A 148 0.17 4.05 7.95
C ALA A 148 0.66 3.53 6.59
N HIS A 149 1.86 3.93 6.15
CA HIS A 149 2.45 3.46 4.90
C HIS A 149 2.68 1.95 4.92
N ALA A 150 3.32 1.43 5.97
CA ALA A 150 3.55 0.00 6.09
C ALA A 150 2.23 -0.78 6.25
N ALA A 151 1.26 -0.26 7.02
CA ALA A 151 -0.03 -0.91 7.19
C ALA A 151 -0.79 -1.04 5.86
N SER A 152 -0.81 0.03 5.05
CA SER A 152 -1.41 0.01 3.71
C SER A 152 -0.77 -1.03 2.78
N HIS A 153 0.55 -1.22 2.84
CA HIS A 153 1.24 -2.23 2.02
C HIS A 153 1.08 -3.65 2.55
N LEU A 154 1.04 -3.82 3.87
CA LEU A 154 1.11 -5.14 4.52
C LEU A 154 -0.27 -5.72 4.85
N TRP A 155 -1.36 -4.96 4.72
CA TRP A 155 -2.71 -5.39 5.11
C TRP A 155 -3.15 -6.74 4.48
N PHE A 156 -2.71 -7.03 3.25
CA PHE A 156 -3.03 -8.29 2.57
C PHE A 156 -2.34 -9.50 3.19
N LYS A 157 -1.23 -9.30 3.91
CA LYS A 157 -0.52 -10.36 4.61
C LYS A 157 -1.35 -10.80 5.82
N GLN A 158 -1.80 -12.06 5.82
CA GLN A 158 -2.68 -12.60 6.87
C GLN A 158 -2.14 -12.36 8.29
N ARG A 159 -0.82 -12.50 8.48
CA ARG A 159 -0.12 -12.28 9.76
C ARG A 159 -0.22 -10.82 10.27
N CYS A 160 -0.31 -9.84 9.36
CA CYS A 160 -0.39 -8.42 9.71
C CYS A 160 -1.79 -7.84 9.62
N ARG A 161 -2.77 -8.55 9.06
CA ARG A 161 -4.08 -7.96 8.74
C ARG A 161 -4.76 -7.32 9.95
N ALA A 162 -4.74 -7.96 11.11
CA ALA A 162 -5.37 -7.44 12.32
C ALA A 162 -4.72 -6.12 12.77
N ILE A 163 -3.40 -6.12 13.00
CA ILE A 163 -2.68 -4.92 13.45
C ILE A 163 -2.70 -3.81 12.38
N ALA A 164 -2.62 -4.15 11.09
CA ALA A 164 -2.71 -3.17 10.01
C ALA A 164 -4.11 -2.54 9.95
N THR A 165 -5.15 -3.31 10.24
CA THR A 165 -6.52 -2.78 10.37
C THR A 165 -6.61 -1.82 11.55
N GLU A 166 -6.08 -2.20 12.72
CA GLU A 166 -6.02 -1.35 13.92
C GLU A 166 -5.31 -0.01 13.63
N VAL A 167 -4.16 -0.06 12.97
CA VAL A 167 -3.39 1.13 12.55
C VAL A 167 -4.20 2.00 11.59
N LEU A 168 -4.70 1.44 10.48
CA LEU A 168 -5.41 2.22 9.45
C LEU A 168 -6.73 2.79 9.97
N TYR A 169 -7.47 2.03 10.76
CA TYR A 169 -8.70 2.47 11.42
C TYR A 169 -8.43 3.66 12.34
N THR A 170 -7.44 3.55 13.22
CA THR A 170 -7.09 4.62 14.17
C THR A 170 -6.63 5.88 13.42
N LEU A 171 -5.73 5.71 12.45
CA LEU A 171 -5.11 6.82 11.72
C LEU A 171 -6.01 7.44 10.65
N ALA A 172 -7.14 6.82 10.30
CA ALA A 172 -8.16 7.45 9.46
C ALA A 172 -8.73 8.73 10.09
N SER A 173 -8.66 8.87 11.42
CA SER A 173 -9.07 10.09 12.13
C SER A 173 -8.00 11.20 12.16
N SER A 174 -6.79 10.94 11.64
CA SER A 174 -5.68 11.89 11.70
C SER A 174 -5.95 13.18 10.94
N SER A 175 -5.48 14.30 11.49
CA SER A 175 -5.51 15.62 10.83
C SER A 175 -4.34 15.86 9.87
N SER A 176 -3.28 15.02 9.94
CA SER A 176 -2.09 15.16 9.10
C SER A 176 -2.35 14.75 7.66
N THR A 177 -2.02 15.61 6.71
CA THR A 177 -2.15 15.30 5.28
C THR A 177 -1.24 14.15 4.83
N SER A 178 -0.05 13.99 5.43
CA SER A 178 0.86 12.90 5.09
C SER A 178 0.27 11.54 5.51
N VAL A 179 -0.23 11.46 6.75
CA VAL A 179 -0.92 10.28 7.29
C VAL A 179 -2.20 9.98 6.50
N GLN A 180 -3.01 10.99 6.19
CA GLN A 180 -4.26 10.82 5.42
C GLN A 180 -4.00 10.18 4.04
N LYS A 181 -2.96 10.62 3.33
CA LYS A 181 -2.56 10.03 2.05
C LYS A 181 -2.06 8.59 2.21
N ALA A 182 -1.28 8.32 3.26
CA ALA A 182 -0.80 6.99 3.55
C ALA A 182 -1.95 6.02 3.86
N VAL A 183 -2.94 6.44 4.65
CA VAL A 183 -4.16 5.67 4.92
C VAL A 183 -4.97 5.43 3.65
N ALA A 184 -5.25 6.47 2.86
CA ALA A 184 -6.01 6.36 1.62
C ALA A 184 -5.38 5.40 0.60
N SER A 185 -4.04 5.26 0.62
CA SER A 185 -3.31 4.41 -0.31
C SER A 185 -3.66 2.91 -0.23
N ILE A 186 -4.26 2.44 0.87
CA ILE A 186 -4.76 1.06 1.02
C ILE A 186 -5.68 0.67 -0.14
N PHE A 187 -6.58 1.56 -0.56
CA PHE A 187 -7.53 1.27 -1.62
C PHE A 187 -6.81 1.07 -2.95
N ARG A 188 -5.89 1.97 -3.30
CA ARG A 188 -5.05 1.83 -4.49
C ARG A 188 -4.25 0.52 -4.50
N LEU A 189 -3.66 0.16 -3.36
CA LEU A 189 -2.85 -1.06 -3.21
C LEU A 189 -3.72 -2.33 -3.20
N SER A 190 -5.00 -2.21 -2.85
CA SER A 190 -5.95 -3.32 -2.81
C SER A 190 -6.59 -3.68 -4.14
N ARG A 191 -6.47 -2.84 -5.18
CA ARG A 191 -7.22 -2.95 -6.44
C ARG A 191 -7.19 -4.34 -7.07
N ASP A 192 -6.03 -4.99 -7.10
CA ASP A 192 -5.87 -6.28 -7.80
C ASP A 192 -6.36 -7.49 -6.97
N ASN A 193 -6.56 -7.33 -5.66
CA ASN A 193 -6.89 -8.42 -4.74
C ASN A 193 -7.88 -7.96 -3.66
N PHE A 194 -8.84 -7.11 -4.03
CA PHE A 194 -9.75 -6.51 -3.07
C PHE A 194 -10.64 -7.58 -2.44
N LYS A 195 -10.84 -7.47 -1.12
CA LYS A 195 -11.76 -8.34 -0.37
C LYS A 195 -12.46 -7.53 0.70
N LEU A 196 -13.78 -7.41 0.56
CA LEU A 196 -14.61 -6.75 1.56
C LEU A 196 -14.88 -7.68 2.76
N ASN A 197 -13.90 -7.77 3.67
CA ASN A 197 -14.05 -8.44 4.96
C ASN A 197 -14.39 -7.44 6.07
N GLY A 198 -14.54 -7.92 7.32
CA GLY A 198 -14.84 -7.07 8.49
C GLY A 198 -13.86 -5.91 8.65
N GLY A 199 -12.55 -6.18 8.61
CA GLY A 199 -11.53 -5.14 8.78
C GLY A 199 -11.52 -4.11 7.65
N MET A 200 -11.71 -4.52 6.39
CA MET A 200 -11.83 -3.56 5.28
C MET A 200 -13.09 -2.69 5.41
N ARG A 201 -14.21 -3.26 5.89
CA ARG A 201 -15.43 -2.51 6.17
C ARG A 201 -15.21 -1.46 7.26
N GLU A 202 -14.52 -1.83 8.35
CA GLU A 202 -14.15 -0.89 9.42
C GLU A 202 -13.28 0.26 8.89
N ILE A 203 -12.28 -0.05 8.05
CA ILE A 203 -11.43 0.97 7.41
C ILE A 203 -12.27 1.89 6.53
N ILE A 204 -13.13 1.36 5.66
CA ILE A 204 -14.01 2.17 4.79
C ILE A 204 -14.89 3.10 5.63
N GLN A 205 -15.49 2.59 6.71
CA GLN A 205 -16.34 3.38 7.59
C GLN A 205 -15.56 4.49 8.30
N ALA A 206 -14.36 4.20 8.81
CA ALA A 206 -13.51 5.19 9.44
C ALA A 206 -13.06 6.28 8.44
N VAL A 207 -12.70 5.89 7.21
CA VAL A 207 -12.37 6.82 6.13
C VAL A 207 -13.57 7.71 5.80
N CYS A 208 -14.79 7.17 5.76
CA CYS A 208 -16.01 7.95 5.50
C CYS A 208 -16.28 9.03 6.55
N GLN A 209 -15.77 8.87 7.78
CA GLN A 209 -15.91 9.86 8.85
C GLN A 209 -14.92 11.03 8.73
N ASN A 210 -13.87 10.89 7.90
CA ASN A 210 -12.88 11.95 7.67
C ASN A 210 -12.88 12.39 6.20
N GLN A 211 -13.51 13.54 5.93
CA GLN A 211 -13.68 14.08 4.58
C GLN A 211 -12.35 14.21 3.80
N LYS A 212 -11.24 14.55 4.48
CA LYS A 212 -9.93 14.70 3.81
C LYS A 212 -9.37 13.35 3.35
N VAL A 213 -9.44 12.31 4.20
CA VAL A 213 -9.01 10.96 3.82
C VAL A 213 -9.93 10.40 2.73
N LEU A 214 -11.25 10.60 2.89
CA LEU A 214 -12.23 10.15 1.91
C LEU A 214 -11.98 10.77 0.54
N LEU A 215 -11.65 12.06 0.50
CA LEU A 215 -11.33 12.74 -0.75
C LEU A 215 -10.07 12.19 -1.43
N GLU A 216 -9.01 11.91 -0.65
CA GLU A 216 -7.80 11.25 -1.18
C GLU A 216 -8.09 9.83 -1.68
N ALA A 217 -8.99 9.10 -1.02
CA ALA A 217 -9.41 7.74 -1.37
C ALA A 217 -10.48 7.66 -2.47
N ALA A 218 -11.18 8.76 -2.77
CA ALA A 218 -12.46 8.75 -3.48
C ALA A 218 -12.39 8.04 -4.84
N ARG A 219 -11.32 8.30 -5.61
CA ARG A 219 -11.09 7.68 -6.91
C ARG A 219 -10.87 6.18 -6.80
N ASP A 220 -9.96 5.76 -5.93
CA ASP A 220 -9.64 4.35 -5.74
C ASP A 220 -10.85 3.57 -5.22
N LEU A 221 -11.56 4.13 -4.24
CA LEU A 221 -12.73 3.49 -3.65
C LEU A 221 -13.90 3.37 -4.63
N THR A 222 -14.15 4.40 -5.45
CA THR A 222 -15.20 4.36 -6.48
C THR A 222 -14.88 3.34 -7.57
N GLU A 223 -13.61 3.25 -7.98
CA GLU A 223 -13.15 2.24 -8.94
C GLU A 223 -13.31 0.82 -8.39
N ILE A 224 -12.99 0.60 -7.12
CA ILE A 224 -13.23 -0.69 -6.44
C ILE A 224 -14.73 -1.03 -6.42
N ILE A 225 -15.60 -0.07 -6.10
CA ILE A 225 -17.06 -0.29 -6.10
C ILE A 225 -17.56 -0.78 -7.46
N GLU A 226 -17.06 -0.19 -8.54
CA GLU A 226 -17.41 -0.59 -9.91
C GLU A 226 -16.85 -1.98 -10.27
N VAL A 227 -15.55 -2.20 -10.04
CA VAL A 227 -14.85 -3.43 -10.47
C VAL A 227 -15.30 -4.66 -9.70
N GLU A 228 -15.55 -4.52 -8.41
CA GLU A 228 -15.95 -5.61 -7.51
C GLU A 228 -17.48 -5.75 -7.41
N GLU A 229 -18.22 -5.04 -8.27
CA GLU A 229 -19.70 -5.07 -8.34
C GLU A 229 -20.36 -4.88 -6.96
N LEU A 230 -19.78 -4.01 -6.13
CA LEU A 230 -20.22 -3.83 -4.75
C LEU A 230 -21.62 -3.24 -4.66
N THR A 231 -22.09 -2.55 -5.71
CA THR A 231 -23.45 -2.02 -5.75
C THR A 231 -24.48 -3.15 -5.66
N ASP A 232 -24.22 -4.30 -6.29
CA ASP A 232 -25.14 -5.44 -6.29
C ASP A 232 -24.94 -6.34 -5.06
N ASN A 233 -23.69 -6.57 -4.67
CA ASN A 233 -23.35 -7.50 -3.59
C ASN A 233 -23.40 -6.87 -2.19
N ASN A 234 -23.14 -5.56 -2.09
CA ASN A 234 -23.00 -4.82 -0.82
C ASN A 234 -23.62 -3.40 -0.89
N PRO A 235 -24.87 -3.23 -1.33
CA PRO A 235 -25.48 -1.91 -1.57
C PRO A 235 -25.47 -0.96 -0.35
N LYS A 236 -25.54 -1.51 0.87
CA LYS A 236 -25.46 -0.70 2.10
C LYS A 236 -24.15 0.07 2.23
N ILE A 237 -23.00 -0.60 2.00
CA ILE A 237 -21.70 0.08 2.13
C ILE A 237 -21.50 1.10 1.02
N VAL A 238 -21.99 0.79 -0.18
CA VAL A 238 -21.94 1.70 -1.32
C VAL A 238 -22.75 2.96 -1.04
N ALA A 239 -23.96 2.81 -0.49
CA ALA A 239 -24.78 3.94 -0.07
C ALA A 239 -24.08 4.81 0.99
N GLU A 240 -23.46 4.20 2.00
CA GLU A 240 -22.70 4.91 3.04
C GLU A 240 -21.55 5.73 2.43
N VAL A 241 -20.78 5.13 1.52
CA VAL A 241 -19.68 5.81 0.81
C VAL A 241 -20.20 6.95 -0.05
N CYS A 242 -21.26 6.73 -0.84
CA CYS A 242 -21.84 7.75 -1.71
C CYS A 242 -22.37 8.95 -0.90
N HIS A 243 -23.10 8.71 0.19
CA HIS A 243 -23.56 9.79 1.06
C HIS A 243 -22.40 10.57 1.67
N SER A 244 -21.35 9.88 2.11
CA SER A 244 -20.17 10.51 2.69
C SER A 244 -19.44 11.37 1.66
N LEU A 245 -19.29 10.89 0.41
CA LEU A 245 -18.70 11.66 -0.68
C LEU A 245 -19.53 12.89 -1.01
N LEU A 246 -20.85 12.75 -1.12
CA LEU A 246 -21.75 13.86 -1.43
C LEU A 246 -21.77 14.94 -0.34
N SER A 247 -21.51 14.56 0.92
CA SER A 247 -21.38 15.52 2.03
C SER A 247 -20.18 16.47 1.87
N ILE A 248 -19.18 16.10 1.05
CA ILE A 248 -18.04 16.97 0.70
C ILE A 248 -18.47 18.08 -0.28
N GLY A 249 -19.54 17.85 -1.04
CA GLY A 249 -20.20 18.87 -1.87
C GLY A 249 -19.29 19.49 -2.94
N VAL A 250 -19.01 20.79 -2.82
CA VAL A 250 -18.34 21.60 -3.85
C VAL A 250 -16.94 21.08 -4.20
N GLU A 251 -16.20 20.44 -3.28
CA GLU A 251 -14.87 19.91 -3.62
C GLU A 251 -14.92 18.79 -4.67
N LEU A 252 -16.06 18.10 -4.82
CA LEU A 252 -16.27 17.13 -5.90
C LEU A 252 -16.37 17.80 -7.27
N THR A 253 -16.80 19.06 -7.31
CA THR A 253 -16.96 19.84 -8.54
C THR A 253 -15.68 20.54 -8.98
N ASN A 254 -14.62 20.49 -8.18
CA ASN A 254 -13.36 21.18 -8.49
C ASN A 254 -12.62 20.49 -9.66
N PRO A 255 -12.53 21.12 -10.84
CA PRO A 255 -11.92 20.52 -12.03
C PRO A 255 -10.40 20.31 -11.91
N ALA A 256 -9.75 20.97 -10.94
CA ALA A 256 -8.32 20.79 -10.68
C ALA A 256 -7.99 19.50 -9.93
N ARG A 257 -8.99 18.77 -9.41
CA ARG A 257 -8.79 17.51 -8.69
C ARG A 257 -9.26 16.32 -9.52
N SER A 258 -8.67 15.15 -9.26
CA SER A 258 -9.04 13.87 -9.87
C SER A 258 -10.49 13.44 -9.56
N THR A 259 -11.17 14.15 -8.66
CA THR A 259 -12.57 13.96 -8.26
C THR A 259 -13.59 14.35 -9.33
N ALA A 260 -13.23 15.20 -10.29
CA ALA A 260 -14.15 15.59 -11.37
C ALA A 260 -14.61 14.41 -12.24
N LEU A 261 -13.81 13.33 -12.31
CA LEU A 261 -14.15 12.10 -13.03
C LEU A 261 -15.10 11.17 -12.24
N LEU A 262 -15.42 11.50 -10.99
CA LEU A 262 -16.30 10.70 -10.14
C LEU A 262 -17.78 10.91 -10.47
N ALA A 263 -18.14 12.04 -11.07
CA ALA A 263 -19.53 12.39 -11.35
C ALA A 263 -20.24 11.33 -12.19
N GLU A 264 -19.59 10.81 -13.23
CA GLU A 264 -20.11 9.74 -14.09
C GLU A 264 -20.32 8.44 -13.29
N SER A 265 -19.32 8.04 -12.51
CA SER A 265 -19.34 6.83 -11.68
C SER A 265 -20.43 6.90 -10.61
N LEU A 266 -20.50 8.01 -9.86
CA LEU A 266 -21.52 8.21 -8.83
C LEU A 266 -22.93 8.26 -9.43
N THR A 267 -23.10 8.86 -10.61
CA THR A 267 -24.39 8.85 -11.32
C THR A 267 -24.79 7.42 -11.70
N THR A 268 -23.84 6.63 -12.20
CA THR A 268 -24.09 5.22 -12.55
C THR A 268 -24.46 4.39 -11.32
N ILE A 269 -23.74 4.55 -10.22
CA ILE A 269 -24.01 3.89 -8.94
C ILE A 269 -25.41 4.28 -8.41
N ALA A 270 -25.77 5.56 -8.47
CA ALA A 270 -27.08 6.03 -8.04
C ALA A 270 -28.22 5.36 -8.83
N ILE A 271 -28.08 5.25 -10.15
CA ILE A 271 -29.05 4.56 -11.02
C ILE A 271 -29.11 3.07 -10.70
N GLN A 272 -27.97 2.41 -10.45
CA GLN A 272 -27.93 1.01 -10.07
C GLN A 272 -28.64 0.76 -8.73
N LEU A 273 -28.35 1.56 -7.69
CA LEU A 273 -29.05 1.50 -6.41
C LEU A 273 -30.56 1.74 -6.57
N HIS A 274 -30.95 2.72 -7.39
CA HIS A 274 -32.36 3.05 -7.63
C HIS A 274 -33.16 1.88 -8.22
N ARG A 275 -32.51 1.04 -9.04
CA ARG A 275 -33.14 -0.14 -9.65
C ARG A 275 -33.42 -1.25 -8.64
N GLN A 276 -32.72 -1.28 -7.51
CA GLN A 276 -32.92 -2.27 -6.46
C GLN A 276 -34.08 -1.86 -5.54
N LEU A 277 -35.04 -2.76 -5.32
CA LEU A 277 -36.27 -2.46 -4.54
C LEU A 277 -35.97 -1.89 -3.14
N LEU A 278 -34.99 -2.46 -2.42
CA LEU A 278 -34.64 -2.04 -1.06
C LEU A 278 -33.86 -0.72 -0.98
N TYR A 279 -33.15 -0.35 -2.06
CA TYR A 279 -32.30 0.84 -2.10
C TYR A 279 -32.82 1.90 -3.08
N ARG A 280 -34.04 1.74 -3.58
CA ARG A 280 -34.67 2.63 -4.58
C ARG A 280 -34.63 4.09 -4.15
N GLU A 281 -35.12 4.35 -2.95
CA GLU A 281 -35.18 5.70 -2.35
C GLU A 281 -33.78 6.26 -2.08
N VAL A 282 -32.83 5.40 -1.71
CA VAL A 282 -31.44 5.79 -1.46
C VAL A 282 -30.79 6.22 -2.77
N GLY A 283 -30.91 5.41 -3.83
CA GLY A 283 -30.41 5.75 -5.16
C GLY A 283 -31.04 7.03 -5.71
N LEU A 284 -32.35 7.23 -5.51
CA LEU A 284 -33.04 8.47 -5.91
C LEU A 284 -32.45 9.70 -5.19
N LYS A 285 -32.32 9.65 -3.86
CA LYS A 285 -31.74 10.75 -3.08
C LYS A 285 -30.32 11.10 -3.49
N ILE A 286 -29.48 10.08 -3.74
CA ILE A 286 -28.11 10.28 -4.23
C ILE A 286 -28.14 10.97 -5.59
N PHE A 287 -29.02 10.55 -6.50
CA PHE A 287 -29.17 11.15 -7.84
C PHE A 287 -29.63 12.61 -7.77
N GLU A 288 -30.61 12.93 -6.92
CA GLU A 288 -31.07 14.31 -6.68
C GLU A 288 -29.97 15.21 -6.12
N GLN A 289 -29.18 14.70 -5.18
CA GLN A 289 -28.03 15.43 -4.62
C GLN A 289 -26.96 15.70 -5.69
N LEU A 290 -26.68 14.72 -6.56
CA LEU A 290 -25.76 14.91 -7.70
C LEU A 290 -26.29 15.98 -8.68
N LEU A 291 -27.60 16.00 -8.95
CA LEU A 291 -28.23 17.03 -9.78
C LEU A 291 -28.11 18.42 -9.16
N ALA A 292 -28.31 18.53 -7.85
CA ALA A 292 -28.17 19.79 -7.11
C ALA A 292 -26.74 20.35 -7.16
N LEU A 293 -25.72 19.48 -7.22
CA LEU A 293 -24.32 19.86 -7.44
C LEU A 293 -24.02 20.33 -8.87
N ASN A 294 -25.02 20.33 -9.77
CA ASN A 294 -24.92 20.76 -11.16
C ASN A 294 -23.84 20.03 -11.97
N LEU A 295 -23.60 18.75 -11.64
CA LEU A 295 -22.67 17.91 -12.38
C LEU A 295 -23.22 17.66 -13.80
N ARG A 296 -22.37 17.91 -14.81
CA ARG A 296 -22.76 17.84 -16.23
C ARG A 296 -23.26 16.44 -16.60
N GLU A 297 -22.57 15.43 -16.11
CA GLU A 297 -22.82 14.01 -16.35
C GLU A 297 -24.20 13.60 -15.82
N THR A 298 -24.59 14.09 -14.65
CA THR A 298 -25.89 13.80 -14.04
C THR A 298 -27.04 14.44 -14.81
N ARG A 299 -26.85 15.66 -15.32
CA ARG A 299 -27.84 16.31 -16.22
C ARG A 299 -28.02 15.54 -17.51
N SER A 300 -26.92 15.12 -18.13
CA SER A 300 -26.98 14.27 -19.33
C SER A 300 -27.67 12.93 -19.07
N ALA A 301 -27.47 12.32 -17.91
CA ALA A 301 -28.16 11.09 -17.54
C ALA A 301 -29.67 11.31 -17.35
N LEU A 302 -30.09 12.42 -16.72
CA LEU A 302 -31.50 12.79 -16.58
C LEU A 302 -32.17 12.98 -17.94
N GLU A 303 -31.55 13.71 -18.86
CA GLU A 303 -32.08 13.91 -20.23
C GLU A 303 -32.28 12.58 -20.98
N VAL A 304 -31.40 11.60 -20.76
CA VAL A 304 -31.53 10.25 -21.35
C VAL A 304 -32.69 9.48 -20.73
N LEU A 305 -32.87 9.56 -19.41
CA LEU A 305 -33.96 8.91 -18.69
C LEU A 305 -35.32 9.50 -19.09
N ASP A 306 -35.43 10.83 -19.15
CA ASP A 306 -36.65 11.55 -19.54
C ASP A 306 -37.08 11.22 -20.98
N ARG A 307 -36.11 11.04 -21.88
CA ARG A 307 -36.40 10.66 -23.28
C ARG A 307 -36.80 9.19 -23.44
N ARG A 308 -36.60 8.32 -22.46
CA ARG A 308 -36.92 6.87 -22.52
C ARG A 308 -37.34 6.31 -21.14
N PRO A 309 -38.55 6.61 -20.65
CA PRO A 309 -38.98 6.25 -19.29
C PRO A 309 -39.18 4.74 -19.05
N MET A 310 -39.34 3.90 -20.09
CA MET A 310 -39.53 2.45 -19.93
C MET A 310 -38.90 1.64 -21.07
N ARG A 311 -37.58 1.41 -21.03
CA ARG A 311 -37.03 0.19 -21.63
C ARG A 311 -36.36 -0.62 -20.52
N GLN A 312 -36.91 -1.80 -20.24
CA GLN A 312 -36.30 -2.90 -19.47
C GLN A 312 -35.02 -3.45 -20.15
N GLY A 313 -34.29 -2.63 -20.90
CA GLY A 313 -33.04 -2.97 -21.56
C GLY A 313 -31.88 -2.45 -20.73
N TYR A 314 -30.89 -3.31 -20.49
CA TYR A 314 -29.58 -3.00 -19.92
C TYR A 314 -29.13 -1.60 -20.29
N TYR A 315 -28.85 -0.76 -19.29
CA TYR A 315 -28.19 0.51 -19.50
C TYR A 315 -26.80 0.15 -20.04
N ILE A 316 -26.59 0.36 -21.34
CA ILE A 316 -25.27 0.19 -21.94
C ILE A 316 -24.48 1.41 -21.47
N ALA A 317 -23.69 1.24 -20.42
CA ALA A 317 -22.74 2.26 -19.99
C ALA A 317 -21.93 2.72 -21.22
N PRO A 318 -21.64 4.02 -21.37
CA PRO A 318 -20.66 4.46 -22.34
C PRO A 318 -19.41 3.62 -22.16
N ARG A 319 -18.97 2.91 -23.22
CA ARG A 319 -17.75 2.11 -23.17
C ARG A 319 -16.59 3.03 -22.77
N LYS A 320 -16.20 3.00 -21.48
CA LYS A 320 -14.90 3.49 -21.03
C LYS A 320 -13.89 2.82 -21.97
N ARG A 321 -13.11 3.62 -22.71
CA ARG A 321 -11.96 3.10 -23.44
C ARG A 321 -11.04 2.51 -22.38
N LEU A 322 -11.18 1.19 -22.17
CA LEU A 322 -10.16 0.37 -21.54
C LEU A 322 -8.87 0.73 -22.24
N ARG A 323 -8.02 1.49 -21.55
CA ARG A 323 -6.67 1.77 -22.01
C ARG A 323 -5.96 0.43 -21.90
N LYS A 324 -6.10 -0.37 -22.95
CA LYS A 324 -5.47 -1.68 -23.12
C LYS A 324 -3.99 -1.42 -22.94
N ARG A 325 -3.47 -1.75 -21.76
CA ARG A 325 -2.05 -1.62 -21.46
C ARG A 325 -1.36 -2.58 -22.42
N SER A 326 -0.70 -2.01 -23.41
CA SER A 326 0.14 -2.70 -24.36
C SER A 326 1.08 -3.63 -23.59
N GLN A 327 0.78 -4.94 -23.62
CA GLN A 327 1.80 -5.95 -23.48
C GLN A 327 2.61 -5.90 -24.77
N SER A 328 3.62 -5.04 -24.79
CA SER A 328 4.70 -5.13 -25.74
C SER A 328 5.64 -6.24 -25.28
N ARG A 329 5.43 -7.44 -25.80
CA ARG A 329 6.53 -8.34 -26.15
C ARG A 329 6.11 -9.08 -27.43
N GLY A 330 6.80 -8.76 -28.52
CA GLY A 330 6.67 -9.40 -29.84
C GLY A 330 6.72 -10.93 -29.74
N GLU A 331 5.97 -11.66 -30.57
CA GLU A 331 6.28 -11.92 -32.00
C GLU A 331 7.66 -12.60 -32.13
N GLU A 332 7.83 -13.83 -32.63
CA GLU A 332 7.12 -14.66 -33.63
C GLU A 332 7.33 -16.16 -33.29
N LEU A 333 6.36 -17.08 -33.45
CA LEU A 333 5.99 -17.83 -34.67
C LEU A 333 7.23 -18.49 -35.34
N VAL A 334 7.32 -19.80 -35.56
CA VAL A 334 6.52 -20.65 -36.46
C VAL A 334 6.85 -22.11 -36.14
N GLY A 335 5.88 -23.02 -36.03
CA GLY A 335 5.74 -24.04 -37.07
C GLY A 335 5.27 -25.40 -36.53
N THR A 336 3.99 -25.67 -36.71
CA THR A 336 3.33 -26.97 -36.59
C THR A 336 3.73 -27.89 -37.76
N LYS A 337 4.05 -29.16 -37.47
CA LYS A 337 3.82 -30.39 -38.28
C LYS A 337 4.20 -31.56 -37.37
N VAL A 338 3.27 -32.40 -36.92
CA VAL A 338 2.76 -33.61 -37.61
C VAL A 338 3.93 -34.44 -38.16
N ASP A 339 4.56 -35.24 -37.31
CA ASP A 339 4.33 -36.69 -37.16
C ASP A 339 4.79 -37.16 -35.78
#